data_AF-A0A6I3LH78-F1
#
_entry.id   AF-A0A6I3LH78-F1
#
_cell.length_a   1.000
_cell.length_b   1.000
_cell.length_c   1.000
_cell.angle_alpha   90.00
_cell.angle_beta   90.00
_cell.angle_gamma   90.00
#
_symmetry.space_group_name_H-M   'P 1'
#
loop_
_entity.id
_entity.type
_entity.pdbx_description
1 polymer ?
#
loop_
_entity_poly.entity_id
_entity_poly.type
_entity_poly.pdbx_seq_one_letter_code
_entity_poly.pdbx_strand_id
1 'polypeptide(L)'
;MKYYWKDIVDDNQQWKALELTVEGLTKPTMQLLSGHNLKTKLVYNQIPLFWAKNKQYYYVDIIRTFSNDSRLLGSITSQDIEQRKDLNNANYFKSWIVYFIERMLATNTHFFNNSLWQFKGYSKFISHSCYCESIVKSSSFSIYDKVYWGNDLIYSRQVDEYSGRFKWWRKKAIEGTLPPVFAWYIPSLGGYWIIDGNYRLRAAILEKKEISVVLAYSGEYRETVVYEEFQKEILSTFDIIKKNKGEVSYSTALALNQRLAEAFDDRPYFKNQTFARANIKSDQSWLDEIDNYLKSINYSEREELIEQFRDELSGEHYTLMGE
;
A
#
# COMPACT_ATOMS: atom_id res chain seq x y z
N MET A 1 23.54 -6.00 10.03
CA MET A 1 22.15 -6.16 9.58
C MET A 1 21.70 -7.56 9.92
N LYS A 2 20.67 -7.70 10.74
CA LYS A 2 20.03 -8.99 11.00
C LYS A 2 18.60 -8.90 10.50
N TYR A 3 18.20 -9.88 9.71
CA TYR A 3 16.82 -10.04 9.31
C TYR A 3 16.49 -11.53 9.38
N TYR A 4 15.24 -11.81 9.72
CA TYR A 4 14.70 -13.15 9.68
C TYR A 4 13.24 -13.04 9.28
N TRP A 5 12.72 -14.08 8.67
CA TRP A 5 11.32 -14.15 8.30
C TRP A 5 10.67 -15.41 8.83
N LYS A 6 9.35 -15.33 9.02
CA LYS A 6 8.51 -16.50 9.30
C LYS A 6 7.24 -16.42 8.46
N ASP A 7 6.67 -17.58 8.19
CA ASP A 7 5.35 -17.65 7.58
C ASP A 7 4.28 -17.33 8.64
N ILE A 8 3.24 -16.63 8.21
CA ILE A 8 1.99 -16.48 8.96
C ILE A 8 0.96 -17.36 8.27
N VAL A 9 0.31 -18.22 9.05
CA VAL A 9 -0.78 -19.08 8.63
C VAL A 9 -2.07 -18.69 9.34
N ASP A 10 -3.22 -19.03 8.77
CA ASP A 10 -4.50 -18.94 9.47
C ASP A 10 -4.78 -20.16 10.34
N ASP A 11 -5.94 -20.15 10.99
CA ASP A 11 -6.38 -21.23 11.88
C ASP A 11 -6.54 -22.58 11.15
N ASN A 12 -6.67 -22.57 9.81
CA ASN A 12 -6.71 -23.77 8.96
C ASN A 12 -5.31 -24.18 8.44
N GLN A 13 -4.24 -23.62 9.00
CA GLN A 13 -2.85 -23.82 8.58
C GLN A 13 -2.59 -23.40 7.13
N GLN A 14 -3.43 -22.54 6.54
CA GLN A 14 -3.22 -22.01 5.21
C GLN A 14 -2.35 -20.77 5.28
N TRP A 15 -1.36 -20.68 4.39
CA TRP A 15 -0.46 -19.52 4.32
C TRP A 15 -1.23 -18.23 4.04
N LYS A 16 -0.93 -17.16 4.80
CA LYS A 16 -1.54 -15.83 4.66
C LYS A 16 -0.55 -14.75 4.33
N ALA A 17 0.63 -14.78 4.93
CA ALA A 17 1.61 -13.72 4.81
C ALA A 17 3.01 -14.22 5.14
N LEU A 18 3.99 -13.39 4.79
CA LEU A 18 5.35 -13.52 5.30
C LEU A 18 5.64 -12.32 6.21
N GLU A 19 6.12 -12.61 7.40
CA GLU A 19 6.60 -11.61 8.34
C GLU A 19 8.11 -11.51 8.24
N LEU A 20 8.62 -10.29 8.13
CA LEU A 20 10.03 -9.96 8.14
C LEU A 20 10.30 -9.08 9.35
N THR A 21 11.18 -9.54 10.24
CA THR A 21 11.75 -8.69 11.28
C THR A 21 13.06 -8.14 10.78
N VAL A 22 13.25 -6.83 10.93
CA VAL A 22 14.49 -6.18 10.51
C VAL A 22 15.11 -5.38 11.64
N GLU A 23 16.39 -5.65 11.90
CA GLU A 23 17.17 -5.03 12.97
C GLU A 23 18.52 -4.51 12.50
N GLY A 24 18.90 -3.33 12.99
CA GLY A 24 20.20 -2.72 12.71
C GLY A 24 20.42 -2.45 11.23
N LEU A 25 19.38 -1.98 10.52
CA LEU A 25 19.51 -1.52 9.14
C LEU A 25 20.27 -0.21 9.04
N THR A 26 20.98 -0.07 7.93
CA THR A 26 21.45 1.24 7.46
C THR A 26 20.26 2.13 7.16
N LYS A 27 20.51 3.45 7.13
CA LYS A 27 19.49 4.43 6.76
C LYS A 27 18.85 4.03 5.41
N PRO A 28 17.52 3.85 5.34
CA PRO A 28 16.89 3.43 4.09
C PRO A 28 17.09 4.49 3.00
N THR A 29 17.33 4.03 1.77
CA THR A 29 17.51 4.90 0.61
C THR A 29 16.20 5.62 0.26
N MET A 30 15.06 4.97 0.46
CA MET A 30 13.73 5.56 0.31
C MET A 30 13.12 5.84 1.70
N GLN A 31 12.72 7.09 1.96
CA GLN A 31 12.28 7.53 3.28
C GLN A 31 11.01 8.36 3.21
N LEU A 32 10.06 8.04 4.11
CA LEU A 32 8.91 8.90 4.36
C LEU A 32 9.30 9.97 5.38
N LEU A 33 9.02 11.22 5.05
CA LEU A 33 9.21 12.38 5.90
C LEU A 33 7.84 12.95 6.25
N SER A 34 7.65 13.31 7.50
CA SER A 34 6.45 13.99 8.00
C SER A 34 6.80 15.39 8.47
N GLY A 35 5.78 16.25 8.51
CA GLY A 35 5.86 17.61 9.04
C GLY A 35 4.54 18.03 9.69
N HIS A 36 4.53 19.25 10.23
CA HIS A 36 3.32 19.88 10.73
C HIS A 36 2.26 20.02 9.63
N ASN A 37 1.03 20.33 10.05
CA ASN A 37 -0.11 20.52 9.15
C ASN A 37 -0.37 19.34 8.22
N LEU A 38 -0.09 18.11 8.70
CA LEU A 38 -0.33 16.85 7.98
C LEU A 38 0.38 16.75 6.62
N LYS A 39 1.53 17.41 6.50
CA LYS A 39 2.38 17.31 5.31
C LYS A 39 3.22 16.05 5.37
N THR A 40 3.35 15.41 4.23
CA THR A 40 4.21 14.25 4.03
C THR A 40 5.05 14.44 2.77
N LYS A 41 6.25 13.88 2.75
CA LYS A 41 7.13 13.85 1.58
C LYS A 41 7.82 12.51 1.52
N LEU A 42 7.82 11.85 0.37
CA LEU A 42 8.64 10.66 0.14
C LEU A 42 9.89 11.06 -0.62
N VAL A 43 11.06 10.59 -0.18
CA VAL A 43 12.34 10.85 -0.84
C VAL A 43 13.06 9.56 -1.19
N TYR A 44 13.86 9.58 -2.25
CA TYR A 44 14.87 8.58 -2.60
C TYR A 44 16.23 9.26 -2.68
N ASN A 45 17.18 8.88 -1.82
CA ASN A 45 18.49 9.56 -1.71
C ASN A 45 18.36 11.09 -1.64
N GLN A 46 17.39 11.58 -0.84
CA GLN A 46 17.02 13.00 -0.69
C GLN A 46 16.32 13.66 -1.89
N ILE A 47 16.15 12.95 -3.01
CA ILE A 47 15.37 13.43 -4.15
C ILE A 47 13.89 13.17 -3.88
N PRO A 48 13.00 14.18 -3.92
CA PRO A 48 11.56 13.99 -3.73
C PRO A 48 10.96 13.07 -4.80
N LEU A 49 10.12 12.14 -4.35
CA LEU A 49 9.29 11.27 -5.19
C LEU A 49 7.84 11.75 -5.23
N PHE A 50 7.36 12.23 -4.08
CA PHE A 50 6.12 12.97 -3.99
C PHE A 50 6.13 13.91 -2.79
N TRP A 51 5.30 14.95 -2.87
CA TRP A 51 4.78 15.70 -1.73
C TRP A 51 3.30 15.40 -1.57
N ALA A 52 2.83 15.35 -0.33
CA ALA A 52 1.44 15.09 -0.04
C ALA A 52 0.94 15.95 1.13
N LYS A 53 -0.32 16.36 1.04
CA LYS A 53 -1.04 17.08 2.09
C LYS A 53 -2.32 16.31 2.38
N ASN A 54 -2.44 15.81 3.61
CA ASN A 54 -3.65 15.12 4.02
C ASN A 54 -4.76 16.16 4.28
N LYS A 55 -5.92 15.95 3.64
CA LYS A 55 -7.18 16.63 3.94
C LYS A 55 -7.97 15.72 4.86
N GLN A 56 -7.93 16.03 6.15
CA GLN A 56 -8.61 15.24 7.19
C GLN A 56 -10.00 14.83 6.71
N TYR A 57 -10.25 13.52 6.70
CA TYR A 57 -11.55 12.88 6.39
C TYR A 57 -12.03 12.90 4.92
N TYR A 58 -11.26 13.44 3.96
CA TYR A 58 -11.71 13.49 2.56
C TYR A 58 -10.77 12.74 1.60
N TYR A 59 -9.60 13.31 1.33
CA TYR A 59 -8.63 12.80 0.37
C TYR A 59 -7.23 13.29 0.74
N VAL A 60 -6.23 12.84 -0.01
CA VAL A 60 -4.86 13.31 0.11
C VAL A 60 -4.48 13.93 -1.22
N ASP A 61 -4.12 15.21 -1.18
CA ASP A 61 -3.50 15.88 -2.31
C ASP A 61 -2.09 15.33 -2.48
N ILE A 62 -1.76 14.84 -3.68
CA ILE A 62 -0.42 14.32 -3.99
C ILE A 62 0.15 15.02 -5.21
N ILE A 63 1.42 15.43 -5.12
CA ILE A 63 2.22 15.93 -6.22
C ILE A 63 3.36 14.94 -6.45
N ARG A 64 3.39 14.30 -7.61
CA ARG A 64 4.38 13.28 -7.97
C ARG A 64 5.47 13.85 -8.86
N THR A 65 6.71 13.42 -8.62
CA THR A 65 7.85 13.83 -9.45
C THR A 65 8.11 12.92 -10.63
N PHE A 66 7.62 11.67 -10.57
CA PHE A 66 7.93 10.60 -11.52
C PHE A 66 9.43 10.44 -11.82
N SER A 67 10.29 10.73 -10.84
CA SER A 67 11.75 10.64 -11.01
C SER A 67 12.18 9.26 -11.52
N ASN A 68 12.93 9.25 -12.62
CA ASN A 68 13.35 8.04 -13.33
C ASN A 68 14.30 7.16 -12.49
N ASP A 69 15.09 7.76 -11.60
CA ASP A 69 16.21 7.09 -10.91
C ASP A 69 15.84 6.47 -9.55
N SER A 70 14.55 6.46 -9.20
CA SER A 70 14.06 6.02 -7.88
C SER A 70 13.95 4.49 -7.70
N ARG A 71 14.67 3.68 -8.51
CA ARG A 71 14.47 2.20 -8.54
C ARG A 71 15.10 1.56 -7.31
N LEU A 72 14.28 0.79 -6.59
CA LEU A 72 14.73 -0.09 -5.51
C LEU A 72 15.01 -1.51 -6.00
N LEU A 73 14.46 -1.88 -7.17
CA LEU A 73 14.52 -3.22 -7.72
C LEU A 73 15.06 -3.17 -9.16
N GLY A 74 15.89 -4.16 -9.47
CA GLY A 74 16.31 -4.45 -10.84
C GLY A 74 15.16 -4.96 -11.70
N SER A 75 15.41 -5.13 -13.00
CA SER A 75 14.39 -5.69 -13.90
C SER A 75 14.14 -7.16 -13.60
N ILE A 76 12.86 -7.55 -13.53
CA ILE A 76 12.45 -8.96 -13.54
C ILE A 76 12.78 -9.54 -14.92
N THR A 77 13.48 -10.67 -14.93
CA THR A 77 13.90 -11.39 -16.14
C THR A 77 12.91 -12.49 -16.49
N SER A 78 12.99 -13.03 -17.71
CA SER A 78 12.19 -14.20 -18.09
C SER A 78 12.47 -15.41 -17.20
N GLN A 79 13.73 -15.60 -16.77
CA GLN A 79 14.11 -16.70 -15.88
C GLN A 79 13.41 -16.60 -14.52
N ASP A 80 13.30 -15.40 -13.95
CA ASP A 80 12.59 -15.18 -12.68
C ASP A 80 11.11 -15.59 -12.77
N ILE A 81 10.48 -15.36 -13.93
CA ILE A 81 9.09 -15.73 -14.20
C ILE A 81 8.97 -17.24 -14.36
N GLU A 82 9.80 -17.86 -15.20
CA GLU A 82 9.75 -19.30 -15.48
C GLU A 82 9.95 -20.15 -14.22
N GLN A 83 10.80 -19.71 -13.28
CA GLN A 83 10.99 -20.38 -11.99
C GLN A 83 9.72 -20.43 -11.11
N ARG A 84 8.73 -19.58 -11.38
CA ARG A 84 7.57 -19.37 -10.51
C ARG A 84 6.22 -19.68 -11.17
N LYS A 85 6.21 -20.00 -12.47
CA LYS A 85 4.98 -20.14 -13.26
C LYS A 85 4.09 -21.31 -12.82
N ASP A 86 4.70 -22.41 -12.36
CA ASP A 86 4.01 -23.66 -12.01
C ASP A 86 3.78 -23.79 -10.48
N LEU A 87 4.05 -22.73 -9.71
CA LEU A 87 3.83 -22.74 -8.27
C LEU A 87 2.33 -22.57 -7.95
N ASN A 88 1.86 -23.27 -6.92
CA ASN A 88 0.55 -22.99 -6.33
C ASN A 88 0.52 -21.56 -5.75
N ASN A 89 -0.68 -21.01 -5.51
CA ASN A 89 -0.85 -19.62 -5.07
C ASN A 89 -0.02 -19.24 -3.84
N ALA A 90 0.04 -20.09 -2.81
CA ALA A 90 0.80 -19.81 -1.60
C ALA A 90 2.32 -19.72 -1.88
N ASN A 91 2.86 -20.72 -2.58
CA ASN A 91 4.28 -20.77 -2.94
C ASN A 91 4.65 -19.69 -3.96
N TYR A 92 3.73 -19.33 -4.86
CA TYR A 92 3.89 -18.24 -5.81
C TYR A 92 4.13 -16.91 -5.08
N PHE A 93 3.25 -16.54 -4.14
CA PHE A 93 3.41 -15.30 -3.38
C PHE A 93 4.62 -15.32 -2.47
N LYS A 94 4.85 -16.41 -1.75
CA LYS A 94 6.03 -16.56 -0.90
C LYS A 94 7.32 -16.38 -1.70
N SER A 95 7.42 -17.01 -2.87
CA SER A 95 8.60 -16.91 -3.73
C SER A 95 8.82 -15.50 -4.29
N TRP A 96 7.75 -14.78 -4.67
CA TRP A 96 7.86 -13.38 -5.11
C TRP A 96 8.20 -12.42 -3.98
N ILE A 97 7.63 -12.62 -2.78
CA ILE A 97 7.95 -11.81 -1.60
C ILE A 97 9.44 -11.95 -1.26
N VAL A 98 9.94 -13.18 -1.15
CA VAL A 98 11.36 -13.45 -0.89
C VAL A 98 12.22 -12.81 -1.98
N TYR A 99 11.85 -12.96 -3.25
CA TYR A 99 12.55 -12.30 -4.36
C TYR A 99 12.65 -10.78 -4.18
N PHE A 100 11.55 -10.09 -3.85
CA PHE A 100 11.58 -8.63 -3.66
C PHE A 100 12.44 -8.22 -2.46
N ILE A 101 12.31 -8.93 -1.34
CA ILE A 101 13.09 -8.66 -0.12
C ILE A 101 14.58 -8.85 -0.40
N GLU A 102 14.97 -10.02 -0.92
CA GLU A 102 16.38 -10.35 -1.18
C GLU A 102 17.01 -9.37 -2.16
N ARG A 103 16.30 -8.98 -3.24
CA ARG A 103 16.82 -8.02 -4.21
C ARG A 103 17.08 -6.65 -3.57
N MET A 104 16.16 -6.13 -2.76
CA MET A 104 16.35 -4.84 -2.08
C MET A 104 17.47 -4.89 -1.03
N LEU A 105 17.59 -6.00 -0.30
CA LEU A 105 18.63 -6.19 0.71
C LEU A 105 20.01 -6.37 0.07
N ALA A 106 20.10 -7.11 -1.04
CA ALA A 106 21.37 -7.36 -1.75
C ALA A 106 21.97 -6.08 -2.35
N THR A 107 21.14 -5.15 -2.84
CA THR A 107 21.60 -3.86 -3.38
C THR A 107 21.68 -2.76 -2.33
N ASN A 108 21.28 -3.04 -1.09
CA ASN A 108 21.09 -2.05 -0.03
C ASN A 108 20.21 -0.85 -0.45
N THR A 109 19.25 -1.08 -1.34
CA THR A 109 18.28 -0.07 -1.78
C THR A 109 16.90 -0.49 -1.32
N HIS A 110 16.46 0.03 -0.17
CA HIS A 110 15.23 -0.39 0.50
C HIS A 110 14.48 0.80 1.12
N PHE A 111 13.24 0.53 1.53
CA PHE A 111 12.39 1.44 2.33
C PHE A 111 12.16 0.90 3.76
N PHE A 112 12.77 -0.24 4.11
CA PHE A 112 12.65 -0.84 5.43
C PHE A 112 13.24 0.04 6.53
N ASN A 113 12.48 0.17 7.61
CA ASN A 113 12.92 0.71 8.89
C ASN A 113 13.18 -0.46 9.86
N ASN A 114 13.74 -0.17 11.04
CA ASN A 114 13.91 -1.16 12.10
C ASN A 114 12.55 -1.45 12.75
N SER A 115 11.75 -2.30 12.12
CA SER A 115 10.45 -2.73 12.60
C SER A 115 10.09 -4.11 12.06
N LEU A 116 8.89 -4.54 12.42
CA LEU A 116 8.23 -5.68 11.82
C LEU A 116 7.53 -5.25 10.53
N TRP A 117 7.64 -6.10 9.50
CA TRP A 117 7.01 -5.93 8.20
C TRP A 117 6.20 -7.18 7.86
N GLN A 118 4.95 -7.01 7.43
CA GLN A 118 4.13 -8.07 6.87
C GLN A 118 3.97 -7.89 5.37
N PHE A 119 4.13 -8.98 4.62
CA PHE A 119 3.94 -9.03 3.18
C PHE A 119 2.78 -9.96 2.86
N LYS A 120 1.77 -9.44 2.15
CA LYS A 120 0.56 -10.18 1.80
C LYS A 120 0.40 -10.23 0.28
N GLY A 121 0.05 -11.41 -0.22
CA GLY A 121 -0.20 -11.66 -1.63
C GLY A 121 -1.68 -11.73 -1.95
N TYR A 122 -2.11 -11.12 -3.04
CA TYR A 122 -3.49 -11.13 -3.51
C TYR A 122 -3.53 -11.50 -4.98
N SER A 123 -4.18 -12.62 -5.31
CA SER A 123 -4.25 -13.18 -6.67
C SER A 123 -5.09 -12.32 -7.60
N LYS A 124 -6.18 -11.78 -7.06
CA LYS A 124 -7.13 -10.93 -7.75
C LYS A 124 -7.27 -9.64 -6.96
N PHE A 125 -6.39 -8.68 -7.23
CA PHE A 125 -6.61 -7.33 -6.74
C PHE A 125 -7.69 -6.69 -7.60
N ILE A 126 -8.94 -6.91 -7.22
CA ILE A 126 -10.11 -6.34 -7.89
C ILE A 126 -10.16 -4.86 -7.53
N SER A 127 -10.18 -4.01 -8.54
CA SER A 127 -10.49 -2.58 -8.42
C SER A 127 -11.97 -2.35 -8.10
N HIS A 128 -12.48 -2.89 -7.00
CA HIS A 128 -13.83 -2.59 -6.54
C HIS A 128 -13.80 -2.53 -5.02
N SER A 129 -13.90 -1.32 -4.47
CA SER A 129 -14.53 -1.17 -3.16
C SER A 129 -15.88 -0.50 -3.35
N CYS A 130 -16.81 -0.94 -2.54
CA CYS A 130 -18.09 -0.31 -2.32
C CYS A 130 -17.95 1.22 -2.16
N TYR A 131 -18.95 1.93 -2.69
CA TYR A 131 -19.22 3.38 -2.61
C TYR A 131 -18.50 4.34 -3.57
N CYS A 132 -17.48 3.94 -4.33
CA CYS A 132 -17.02 4.72 -5.48
C CYS A 132 -16.20 3.85 -6.44
N GLU A 133 -16.43 4.06 -7.73
CA GLU A 133 -15.90 3.26 -8.84
C GLU A 133 -14.37 3.07 -8.81
N SER A 134 -13.94 1.81 -8.93
CA SER A 134 -12.62 1.27 -9.27
C SER A 134 -11.31 2.09 -9.05
N ILE A 135 -10.58 1.61 -8.05
CA ILE A 135 -9.21 1.84 -7.48
C ILE A 135 -8.00 2.01 -8.42
N VAL A 136 -8.19 2.05 -9.74
CA VAL A 136 -7.13 2.53 -10.63
C VAL A 136 -7.76 3.49 -11.61
N LYS A 137 -7.68 4.80 -11.33
CA LYS A 137 -7.86 5.82 -12.37
C LYS A 137 -6.99 5.38 -13.53
N SER A 138 -7.62 4.98 -14.62
CA SER A 138 -7.02 4.23 -15.73
C SER A 138 -5.99 5.05 -16.52
N SER A 139 -5.55 6.21 -16.04
CA SER A 139 -4.77 7.15 -16.82
C SER A 139 -4.05 8.28 -16.07
N SER A 140 -4.21 8.53 -14.76
CA SER A 140 -3.59 9.73 -14.19
C SER A 140 -2.10 9.50 -13.89
N PHE A 141 -1.27 9.55 -14.94
CA PHE A 141 0.11 10.03 -14.86
C PHE A 141 0.17 11.55 -14.59
N SER A 142 -0.91 12.12 -14.04
CA SER A 142 -1.00 13.51 -13.65
C SER A 142 -0.01 13.80 -12.52
N ILE A 143 0.64 14.95 -12.63
CA ILE A 143 1.57 15.43 -11.60
C ILE A 143 0.81 15.64 -10.29
N TYR A 144 -0.32 16.33 -10.34
CA TYR A 144 -1.24 16.51 -9.22
C TYR A 144 -2.40 15.52 -9.29
N ASP A 145 -2.75 14.90 -8.17
CA ASP A 145 -3.92 14.03 -8.05
C ASP A 145 -4.54 14.11 -6.65
N LYS A 146 -5.82 13.75 -6.55
CA LYS A 146 -6.55 13.57 -5.30
C LYS A 146 -6.70 12.08 -5.05
N VAL A 147 -6.00 11.58 -4.03
CA VAL A 147 -6.06 10.18 -3.62
C VAL A 147 -7.14 10.04 -2.55
N TYR A 148 -8.17 9.27 -2.84
CA TYR A 148 -9.22 9.01 -1.88
C TYR A 148 -8.83 7.81 -1.01
N TRP A 149 -9.38 7.79 0.20
CA TRP A 149 -9.22 6.65 1.09
C TRP A 149 -9.94 5.45 0.48
N GLY A 150 -9.17 4.55 -0.12
CA GLY A 150 -9.77 3.53 -0.99
C GLY A 150 -8.85 2.39 -1.36
N ASN A 151 -7.65 2.27 -0.77
CA ASN A 151 -6.68 1.24 -1.12
C ASN A 151 -6.14 1.37 -2.57
N ASP A 152 -6.05 2.60 -3.09
CA ASP A 152 -5.55 2.92 -4.43
C ASP A 152 -4.09 2.51 -4.65
N LEU A 153 -3.80 1.95 -5.83
CA LEU A 153 -2.43 1.75 -6.30
C LEU A 153 -1.94 3.02 -7.00
N ILE A 154 -0.99 3.70 -6.38
CA ILE A 154 -0.45 4.97 -6.83
C ILE A 154 0.78 4.71 -7.69
N TYR A 155 0.70 5.09 -8.97
CA TYR A 155 1.85 5.05 -9.87
C TYR A 155 3.00 5.90 -9.33
N SER A 156 4.14 5.25 -9.15
CA SER A 156 5.39 5.91 -8.74
C SER A 156 6.21 6.41 -9.94
N ARG A 157 5.85 5.96 -11.15
CA ARG A 157 6.55 6.28 -12.40
C ARG A 157 5.58 6.40 -13.54
N GLN A 158 5.95 7.22 -14.52
CA GLN A 158 5.35 7.16 -15.84
C GLN A 158 5.72 5.86 -16.54
N VAL A 159 4.81 5.42 -17.42
CA VAL A 159 5.01 4.28 -18.30
C VAL A 159 5.17 4.81 -19.72
N ASP A 160 6.31 4.53 -20.35
CA ASP A 160 6.49 4.75 -21.77
C ASP A 160 5.79 3.62 -22.54
N GLU A 161 4.61 3.93 -23.08
CA GLU A 161 3.77 3.00 -23.81
C GLU A 161 4.33 2.61 -25.18
N TYR A 162 5.34 3.33 -25.69
CA TYR A 162 5.98 3.02 -26.96
C TYR A 162 7.22 2.12 -26.78
N SER A 163 7.73 2.00 -25.56
CA SER A 163 8.91 1.20 -25.25
C SER A 163 8.74 -0.29 -25.58
N GLY A 164 9.83 -0.94 -26.01
CA GLY A 164 9.87 -2.40 -26.17
C GLY A 164 9.57 -3.15 -24.87
N ARG A 165 9.95 -2.57 -23.73
CA ARG A 165 9.64 -3.11 -22.40
C ARG A 165 8.14 -3.18 -22.15
N PHE A 166 7.38 -2.14 -22.52
CA PHE A 166 5.93 -2.16 -22.36
C PHE A 166 5.25 -3.16 -23.29
N LYS A 167 5.65 -3.23 -24.56
CA LYS A 167 5.15 -4.23 -25.52
C LYS A 167 5.37 -5.66 -25.01
N TRP A 168 6.54 -5.92 -24.42
CA TRP A 168 6.84 -7.22 -23.81
C TRP A 168 5.94 -7.52 -22.61
N TRP A 169 5.68 -6.55 -21.72
CA TRP A 169 4.75 -6.75 -20.61
C TRP A 169 3.29 -6.95 -21.05
N ARG A 170 2.84 -6.28 -22.12
CA ARG A 170 1.52 -6.55 -22.72
C ARG A 170 1.41 -7.98 -23.22
N LYS A 171 2.45 -8.50 -23.90
CA LYS A 171 2.52 -9.91 -24.28
C LYS A 171 2.40 -10.85 -23.06
N LYS A 172 3.14 -10.56 -21.98
CA LYS A 172 3.07 -11.35 -20.74
C LYS A 172 1.70 -11.29 -20.05
N ALA A 173 1.01 -10.16 -20.15
CA ALA A 173 -0.37 -10.01 -19.68
C ALA A 173 -1.33 -10.93 -20.45
N ILE A 174 -1.22 -10.93 -21.79
CA ILE A 174 -2.03 -11.80 -22.66
C ILE A 174 -1.79 -13.28 -22.34
N GLU A 175 -0.52 -13.66 -22.12
CA GLU A 175 -0.11 -15.01 -21.72
C GLU A 175 -0.53 -15.40 -20.29
N GLY A 176 -1.00 -14.46 -19.46
CA GLY A 176 -1.38 -14.73 -18.08
C GLY A 176 -0.18 -14.98 -17.14
N THR A 177 1.01 -14.50 -17.49
CA THR A 177 2.27 -14.78 -16.76
C THR A 177 2.86 -13.53 -16.11
N LEU A 178 2.05 -12.50 -15.85
CA LEU A 178 2.50 -11.29 -15.18
C LEU A 178 2.93 -11.57 -13.73
N PRO A 179 4.16 -11.19 -13.35
CA PRO A 179 4.56 -11.15 -11.95
C PRO A 179 3.72 -10.15 -11.14
N PRO A 180 3.62 -10.30 -9.81
CA PRO A 180 2.74 -9.46 -9.00
C PRO A 180 3.29 -8.04 -8.81
N VAL A 181 2.45 -7.01 -8.90
CA VAL A 181 2.85 -5.62 -8.58
C VAL A 181 3.27 -5.58 -7.11
N PHE A 182 4.41 -4.96 -6.82
CA PHE A 182 4.90 -4.80 -5.45
C PHE A 182 4.65 -3.37 -4.99
N ALA A 183 3.90 -3.20 -3.91
CA ALA A 183 3.54 -1.88 -3.40
C ALA A 183 3.65 -1.78 -1.89
N TRP A 184 3.94 -0.57 -1.41
CA TRP A 184 4.07 -0.25 -0.01
C TRP A 184 2.84 0.52 0.46
N TYR A 185 2.16 0.01 1.50
CA TYR A 185 1.07 0.73 2.14
C TYR A 185 1.59 1.91 2.94
N ILE A 186 1.10 3.12 2.62
CA ILE A 186 1.41 4.34 3.36
C ILE A 186 0.10 4.86 3.96
N PRO A 187 -0.17 4.63 5.26
CA PRO A 187 -1.41 5.04 5.92
C PRO A 187 -1.72 6.53 5.76
N SER A 188 -0.72 7.42 5.76
CA SER A 188 -0.95 8.86 5.60
C SER A 188 -1.41 9.27 4.19
N LEU A 189 -1.28 8.38 3.20
CA LEU A 189 -1.84 8.55 1.85
C LEU A 189 -3.22 7.89 1.68
N GLY A 190 -3.61 6.97 2.57
CA GLY A 190 -4.77 6.11 2.37
C GLY A 190 -4.64 5.13 1.19
N GLY A 191 -3.40 4.86 0.73
CA GLY A 191 -3.14 4.07 -0.47
C GLY A 191 -1.77 3.41 -0.52
N TYR A 192 -1.47 2.78 -1.66
CA TYR A 192 -0.29 1.97 -1.89
C TYR A 192 0.64 2.62 -2.92
N TRP A 193 1.83 3.01 -2.48
CA TRP A 193 2.85 3.50 -3.38
C TRP A 193 3.51 2.32 -4.11
N ILE A 194 3.44 2.28 -5.44
CA ILE A 194 4.03 1.19 -6.22
C ILE A 194 5.56 1.25 -6.11
N ILE A 195 6.16 0.20 -5.57
CA ILE A 195 7.62 0.06 -5.51
C ILE A 195 8.16 -0.49 -6.83
N ASP A 196 7.50 -1.53 -7.36
CA ASP A 196 7.79 -2.06 -8.68
C ASP A 196 6.52 -2.62 -9.36
N GLY A 197 6.47 -2.51 -10.69
CA GLY A 197 5.37 -3.04 -11.48
C GLY A 197 4.46 -2.01 -12.15
N ASN A 198 4.84 -0.72 -12.22
CA ASN A 198 4.09 0.31 -12.96
C ASN A 198 3.75 -0.15 -14.41
N TYR A 199 4.74 -0.69 -15.14
CA TYR A 199 4.52 -1.23 -16.50
C TYR A 199 3.59 -2.45 -16.51
N ARG A 200 3.66 -3.31 -15.49
CA ARG A 200 2.86 -4.54 -15.40
C ARG A 200 1.40 -4.21 -15.09
N LEU A 201 1.17 -3.29 -14.16
CA LEU A 201 -0.16 -2.75 -13.86
C LEU A 201 -0.77 -2.11 -15.11
N ARG A 202 -0.02 -1.23 -15.79
CA ARG A 202 -0.50 -0.58 -17.02
C ARG A 202 -0.81 -1.58 -18.13
N ALA A 203 0.02 -2.60 -18.31
CA ALA A 203 -0.22 -3.67 -19.27
C ALA A 203 -1.49 -4.47 -18.94
N ALA A 204 -1.67 -4.87 -17.68
CA ALA A 204 -2.87 -5.58 -17.24
C ALA A 204 -4.15 -4.77 -17.47
N ILE A 205 -4.13 -3.46 -17.19
CA ILE A 205 -5.27 -2.56 -17.44
C ILE A 205 -5.61 -2.48 -18.93
N LEU A 206 -4.61 -2.21 -19.79
CA LEU A 206 -4.87 -2.11 -21.23
C LEU A 206 -5.32 -3.43 -21.86
N GLU A 207 -4.80 -4.56 -21.38
CA GLU A 207 -5.19 -5.89 -21.85
C GLU A 207 -6.43 -6.45 -21.15
N LYS A 208 -7.02 -5.70 -20.21
CA LYS A 208 -8.17 -6.13 -19.39
C LYS A 208 -7.92 -7.49 -18.71
N LYS A 209 -6.71 -7.67 -18.16
CA LYS A 209 -6.28 -8.87 -17.45
C LYS A 209 -6.23 -8.61 -15.95
N GLU A 210 -6.54 -9.63 -15.17
CA GLU A 210 -6.28 -9.59 -13.73
C GLU A 210 -4.77 -9.52 -13.48
N ILE A 211 -4.38 -8.86 -12.39
CA ILE A 211 -2.99 -8.82 -11.94
C ILE A 211 -2.93 -9.06 -10.44
N SER A 212 -2.00 -9.92 -10.05
CA SER A 212 -1.72 -10.16 -8.64
C SER A 212 -0.91 -9.02 -8.04
N VAL A 213 -1.02 -8.82 -6.72
CA VAL A 213 -0.23 -7.81 -6.00
C VAL A 213 0.40 -8.41 -4.76
N VAL A 214 1.57 -7.88 -4.40
CA VAL A 214 2.24 -8.08 -3.12
C VAL A 214 2.26 -6.75 -2.40
N LEU A 215 1.68 -6.70 -1.21
CA LEU A 215 1.55 -5.48 -0.41
C LEU A 215 2.43 -5.59 0.83
N ALA A 216 3.26 -4.58 1.05
CA ALA A 216 4.12 -4.44 2.23
C ALA A 216 3.50 -3.50 3.26
N TYR A 217 3.41 -3.99 4.50
CA TYR A 217 2.90 -3.26 5.65
C TYR A 217 3.97 -3.24 6.74
N SER A 218 4.37 -2.06 7.20
CA SER A 218 5.10 -1.94 8.47
C SER A 218 4.12 -1.87 9.63
N GLY A 219 4.56 -2.26 10.83
CA GLY A 219 3.71 -2.20 12.00
C GLY A 219 4.30 -2.90 13.21
N GLU A 220 3.43 -3.17 14.16
CA GLU A 220 3.72 -3.86 15.41
C GLU A 220 2.51 -4.72 15.82
N TYR A 221 2.76 -5.74 16.64
CA TYR A 221 1.67 -6.44 17.29
C TYR A 221 1.20 -5.64 18.50
N ARG A 222 -0.11 -5.51 18.63
CA ARG A 222 -0.76 -4.95 19.82
C ARG A 222 -1.65 -5.98 20.46
N GLU A 223 -1.73 -5.94 21.77
CA GLU A 223 -2.69 -6.72 22.52
C GLU A 223 -4.11 -6.37 22.07
N THR A 224 -4.93 -7.40 21.92
CA THR A 224 -6.34 -7.22 21.58
C THR A 224 -7.07 -6.67 22.81
N VAL A 225 -7.79 -5.57 22.62
CA VAL A 225 -8.65 -5.03 23.66
C VAL A 225 -9.96 -5.82 23.62
N VAL A 226 -10.23 -6.58 24.68
CA VAL A 226 -11.47 -7.33 24.82
C VAL A 226 -12.63 -6.36 24.96
N TYR A 227 -13.57 -6.40 24.01
CA TYR A 227 -14.80 -5.62 24.09
C TYR A 227 -15.93 -6.51 24.65
N GLU A 228 -16.11 -6.45 25.97
CA GLU A 228 -17.02 -7.34 26.71
C GLU A 228 -18.47 -7.30 26.19
N GLU A 229 -18.95 -6.14 25.74
CA GLU A 229 -20.31 -6.00 25.22
C GLU A 229 -20.51 -6.79 23.92
N PHE A 230 -19.52 -6.80 23.02
CA PHE A 230 -19.57 -7.60 21.79
C PHE A 230 -19.53 -9.09 22.11
N GLN A 231 -18.70 -9.52 23.07
CA GLN A 231 -18.71 -10.91 23.54
C GLN A 231 -20.07 -11.32 24.11
N LYS A 232 -20.69 -10.45 24.93
CA LYS A 232 -22.04 -10.68 25.48
C LYS A 232 -23.10 -10.75 24.38
N GLU A 233 -23.02 -9.89 23.37
CA GLU A 233 -23.93 -9.90 22.21
C GLU A 233 -23.84 -11.21 21.42
N ILE A 234 -22.62 -11.66 21.12
CA ILE A 234 -22.39 -12.95 20.45
C ILE A 234 -22.94 -14.11 21.29
N LEU A 235 -22.63 -14.18 22.59
CA LEU A 235 -23.15 -15.23 23.48
C LEU A 235 -24.68 -15.23 23.55
N SER A 236 -25.31 -14.05 23.59
CA SER A 236 -26.77 -13.93 23.62
C SER A 236 -27.42 -14.49 22.34
N THR A 237 -26.78 -14.31 21.19
CA THR A 237 -27.21 -14.88 19.90
C THR A 237 -27.17 -16.42 19.96
N PHE A 238 -26.14 -17.00 20.57
CA PHE A 238 -26.04 -18.45 20.76
C PHE A 238 -27.12 -18.99 21.68
N ASP A 239 -27.42 -18.30 22.78
CA ASP A 239 -28.47 -18.71 23.70
C ASP A 239 -29.85 -18.74 23.04
N ILE A 240 -30.14 -17.78 22.15
CA ILE A 240 -31.38 -17.76 21.35
C ILE A 240 -31.45 -18.98 20.43
N ILE A 241 -30.36 -19.27 19.71
CA ILE A 241 -30.29 -20.41 18.78
C ILE A 241 -30.45 -21.73 19.52
N LYS A 242 -29.79 -21.88 20.68
CA LYS A 242 -29.91 -23.07 21.54
C LYS A 242 -31.33 -23.25 22.09
N LYS A 243 -32.02 -22.17 22.45
CA LYS A 243 -33.42 -22.20 22.93
C LYS A 243 -34.40 -22.64 21.85
N ASN A 244 -34.12 -22.34 20.57
CA ASN A 244 -35.03 -22.62 19.46
C ASN A 244 -35.08 -24.11 19.01
N LYS A 245 -34.38 -25.04 19.68
CA LYS A 245 -34.47 -26.52 19.55
C LYS A 245 -34.38 -27.15 18.15
N GLY A 246 -34.23 -26.36 17.08
CA GLY A 246 -34.01 -26.85 15.73
C GLY A 246 -32.56 -27.25 15.52
N GLU A 247 -32.34 -28.33 14.77
CA GLU A 247 -31.00 -28.64 14.25
C GLU A 247 -30.53 -27.49 13.37
N VAL A 248 -29.42 -26.88 13.77
CA VAL A 248 -28.77 -25.82 13.01
C VAL A 248 -28.04 -26.48 11.84
N SER A 249 -28.20 -25.95 10.63
CA SER A 249 -27.47 -26.46 9.46
C SER A 249 -25.95 -26.45 9.71
N TYR A 250 -25.22 -27.40 9.12
CA TYR A 250 -23.76 -27.46 9.25
C TYR A 250 -23.08 -26.13 8.89
N SER A 251 -23.51 -25.47 7.81
CA SER A 251 -22.98 -24.16 7.41
C SER A 251 -23.23 -23.07 8.46
N THR A 252 -24.39 -23.08 9.09
CA THR A 252 -24.71 -22.10 10.14
C THR A 252 -23.91 -22.39 11.41
N ALA A 253 -23.74 -23.66 11.79
CA ALA A 253 -22.90 -24.04 12.92
C ALA A 253 -21.42 -23.65 12.71
N LEU A 254 -20.91 -23.81 11.48
CA LEU A 254 -19.56 -23.39 11.12
C LEU A 254 -19.39 -21.87 11.21
N ALA A 255 -20.33 -21.09 10.65
CA ALA A 255 -20.30 -19.63 10.71
C ALA A 255 -20.40 -19.12 12.17
N LEU A 256 -21.25 -19.75 12.98
CA LEU A 256 -21.36 -19.47 14.41
C LEU A 256 -20.04 -19.71 15.14
N ASN A 257 -19.42 -20.87 14.94
CA ASN A 257 -18.13 -21.19 15.55
C ASN A 257 -17.04 -20.19 15.14
N GLN A 258 -17.02 -19.74 13.88
CA GLN A 258 -16.11 -18.69 13.43
C GLN A 258 -16.32 -17.38 14.18
N ARG A 259 -17.58 -16.95 14.36
CA ARG A 259 -17.87 -15.72 15.12
C ARG A 259 -17.50 -15.82 16.60
N LEU A 260 -17.63 -17.00 17.22
CA LEU A 260 -17.11 -17.22 18.58
C LEU A 260 -15.60 -17.13 18.61
N ALA A 261 -14.92 -17.80 17.68
CA ALA A 261 -13.47 -17.74 17.59
C ALA A 261 -13.01 -16.27 17.45
N GLU A 262 -13.62 -15.49 16.54
CA GLU A 262 -13.32 -14.07 16.35
C GLU A 262 -13.61 -13.20 17.59
N ALA A 263 -14.73 -13.42 18.28
CA ALA A 263 -15.12 -12.60 19.44
C ALA A 263 -14.25 -12.85 20.69
N PHE A 264 -13.69 -14.05 20.79
CA PHE A 264 -12.84 -14.48 21.90
C PHE A 264 -11.37 -14.64 21.50
N ASP A 265 -10.98 -14.21 20.30
CA ASP A 265 -9.58 -14.18 19.88
C ASP A 265 -8.84 -13.07 20.65
N ASP A 266 -8.10 -13.45 21.67
CA ASP A 266 -7.27 -12.57 22.48
C ASP A 266 -5.82 -12.48 21.96
N ARG A 267 -5.49 -13.18 20.87
CA ARG A 267 -4.16 -13.14 20.28
C ARG A 267 -3.84 -11.70 19.84
N PRO A 268 -2.58 -11.25 19.95
CA PRO A 268 -2.20 -9.93 19.48
C PRO A 268 -2.50 -9.75 17.98
N TYR A 269 -3.08 -8.62 17.62
CA TYR A 269 -3.33 -8.27 16.23
C TYR A 269 -2.21 -7.39 15.67
N PHE A 270 -1.91 -7.54 14.38
CA PHE A 270 -0.95 -6.69 13.70
C PHE A 270 -1.58 -5.34 13.37
N LYS A 271 -1.09 -4.28 14.02
CA LYS A 271 -1.49 -2.90 13.74
C LYS A 271 -0.56 -2.29 12.72
N ASN A 272 -1.10 -1.97 11.55
CA ASN A 272 -0.38 -1.23 10.51
C ASN A 272 0.07 0.14 11.05
N GLN A 273 1.36 0.43 10.91
CA GLN A 273 1.93 1.74 11.20
C GLN A 273 3.08 2.01 10.23
N THR A 274 3.23 3.24 9.77
CA THR A 274 4.39 3.61 8.96
C THR A 274 5.26 4.61 9.69
N PHE A 275 6.55 4.30 9.78
CA PHE A 275 7.51 5.23 10.36
C PHE A 275 7.85 6.31 9.34
N ALA A 276 7.67 7.55 9.76
CA ALA A 276 8.14 8.74 9.05
C ALA A 276 9.15 9.49 9.92
N ARG A 277 10.11 10.17 9.29
CA ARG A 277 11.01 11.09 10.00
C ARG A 277 10.42 12.49 10.00
N ALA A 278 10.33 13.11 11.17
CA ALA A 278 9.98 14.52 11.29
C ALA A 278 11.13 15.40 10.78
N ASN A 279 11.14 15.70 9.48
CA ASN A 279 12.25 16.38 8.81
C ASN A 279 11.80 17.32 7.68
N ILE A 280 10.59 17.87 7.77
CA ILE A 280 10.12 18.97 6.93
C ILE A 280 10.34 20.25 7.72
N LYS A 281 11.24 21.14 7.23
CA LYS A 281 11.74 22.30 7.98
C LYS A 281 10.67 23.31 8.38
N SER A 282 9.83 23.70 7.42
CA SER A 282 8.75 24.68 7.61
C SER A 282 7.69 24.54 6.52
N ASP A 283 6.58 25.24 6.68
CA ASP A 283 5.50 25.36 5.69
C ASP A 283 6.00 26.06 4.42
N GLN A 284 6.67 27.20 4.59
CA GLN A 284 7.27 27.93 3.47
C GLN A 284 8.30 27.09 2.71
N SER A 285 9.23 26.43 3.41
CA SER A 285 10.25 25.60 2.74
C SER A 285 9.65 24.43 1.97
N TRP A 286 8.51 23.90 2.41
CA TRP A 286 7.80 22.82 1.71
C TRP A 286 7.08 23.36 0.47
N LEU A 287 6.44 24.52 0.57
CA LEU A 287 5.84 25.21 -0.58
C LEU A 287 6.89 25.59 -1.62
N ASP A 288 8.03 26.15 -1.20
CA ASP A 288 9.11 26.55 -2.10
C ASP A 288 9.66 25.35 -2.88
N GLU A 289 9.82 24.19 -2.24
CA GLU A 289 10.25 22.96 -2.92
C GLU A 289 9.27 22.56 -4.04
N ILE A 290 7.97 22.59 -3.74
CA ILE A 290 6.91 22.25 -4.70
C ILE A 290 6.88 23.27 -5.83
N ASP A 291 6.91 24.56 -5.48
CA ASP A 291 6.85 25.66 -6.43
C ASP A 291 8.01 25.60 -7.42
N ASN A 292 9.23 25.39 -6.92
CA ASN A 292 10.42 25.20 -7.74
C ASN A 292 10.30 23.98 -8.65
N TYR A 293 9.78 22.86 -8.14
CA TYR A 293 9.57 21.67 -8.95
C TYR A 293 8.53 21.90 -10.06
N LEU A 294 7.34 22.41 -9.72
CA LEU A 294 6.27 22.69 -10.68
C LEU A 294 6.72 23.70 -11.74
N LYS A 295 7.52 24.70 -11.35
CA LYS A 295 8.15 25.64 -12.28
C LYS A 295 9.12 24.94 -13.23
N SER A 296 9.95 24.02 -12.72
CA SER A 296 10.95 23.30 -13.54
C SER A 296 10.34 22.44 -14.65
N ILE A 297 9.09 21.99 -14.45
CA ILE A 297 8.36 21.19 -15.43
C ILE A 297 7.32 22.01 -16.22
N ASN A 298 7.29 23.34 -16.04
CA ASN A 298 6.30 24.25 -16.62
C ASN A 298 4.85 23.79 -16.39
N TYR A 299 4.50 23.38 -15.16
CA TYR A 299 3.15 22.93 -14.84
C TYR A 299 2.15 24.10 -14.98
N SER A 300 1.11 23.93 -15.80
CA SER A 300 0.20 25.01 -16.20
C SER A 300 -0.61 25.58 -15.04
N GLU A 301 -1.02 24.74 -14.09
CA GLU A 301 -1.86 25.13 -12.93
C GLU A 301 -1.00 25.42 -11.69
N ARG A 302 0.31 25.73 -11.87
CA ARG A 302 1.25 25.96 -10.77
C ARG A 302 0.77 27.04 -9.81
N GLU A 303 0.37 28.20 -10.33
CA GLU A 303 0.00 29.36 -9.50
C GLU A 303 -1.24 29.06 -8.65
N GLU A 304 -2.28 28.51 -9.25
CA GLU A 304 -3.51 28.10 -8.56
C GLU A 304 -3.22 27.06 -7.47
N LEU A 305 -2.43 26.04 -7.78
CA LEU A 305 -2.11 24.97 -6.82
C LEU A 305 -1.25 25.46 -5.64
N ILE A 306 -0.30 26.37 -5.89
CA ILE A 306 0.52 26.97 -4.84
C ILE A 306 -0.30 27.89 -3.94
N GLU A 307 -1.20 28.70 -4.51
CA GLU A 307 -2.10 29.54 -3.72
C GLU A 307 -3.02 28.68 -2.85
N GLN A 308 -3.61 27.62 -3.44
CA GLN A 308 -4.44 26.67 -2.71
C GLN A 308 -3.68 26.08 -1.50
N PHE A 309 -2.46 25.59 -1.67
CA PHE A 309 -1.70 25.07 -0.53
C PHE A 309 -1.29 26.16 0.47
N ARG A 310 -1.08 27.40 0.03
CA ARG A 310 -0.76 28.51 0.93
C ARG A 310 -1.94 28.82 1.85
N ASP A 311 -3.14 28.98 1.30
CA ASP A 311 -4.37 29.27 2.05
C ASP A 311 -4.69 28.16 3.06
N GLU A 312 -4.41 26.91 2.69
CA GLU A 312 -4.59 25.76 3.57
C GLU A 312 -3.60 25.70 4.73
N LEU A 313 -2.38 26.21 4.52
CA LEU A 313 -1.33 26.21 5.54
C LEU A 313 -1.43 27.45 6.45
N SER A 314 -2.01 28.56 5.97
CA SER A 314 -2.31 29.75 6.79
C SER A 314 -3.51 29.54 7.73
N GLY A 315 -4.35 28.54 7.45
CA GLY A 315 -5.51 28.18 8.28
C GLY A 315 -6.78 28.99 7.98
N GLU A 316 -6.78 29.82 6.94
CA GLU A 316 -7.90 30.70 6.59
C GLU A 316 -9.16 29.94 6.14
N HIS A 317 -9.03 28.67 5.75
CA HIS A 317 -10.13 27.83 5.29
C HIS A 317 -11.00 27.20 6.40
N TYR A 318 -10.60 27.24 7.67
CA TYR A 318 -11.40 26.64 8.76
C TYR A 318 -12.46 27.59 9.35
N THR A 319 -12.53 28.85 8.89
CA THR A 319 -13.47 29.86 9.42
C THR A 319 -14.83 29.86 8.72
N LEU A 320 -15.03 29.10 7.63
CA LEU A 320 -16.25 29.19 6.79
C LEU A 320 -17.17 27.97 6.81
N MET A 321 -16.93 26.97 7.67
CA MET A 321 -17.85 25.83 7.87
C MET A 321 -18.13 25.57 9.35
N GLY A 322 -18.39 26.64 10.10
CA GLY A 322 -18.82 26.59 11.48
C GLY A 322 -20.00 27.53 11.72
N GLU A 323 -21.12 27.26 11.05
CA GLU A 323 -22.47 27.64 11.51
C GLU A 323 -23.43 26.46 11.28
#